data_AF-A0A7Y8HF97-F1
#
_entry.id   AF-A0A7Y8HF97-F1
#
_cell.length_a   1.000
_cell.length_b   1.000
_cell.length_c   1.000
_cell.angle_alpha   90.00
_cell.angle_beta   90.00
_cell.angle_gamma   90.00
#
_symmetry.space_group_name_H-M   'P 1'
#
loop_
_entity.id
_entity.type
_entity.pdbx_description
1 polymer ?
#
loop_
_entity_poly.entity_id
_entity_poly.type
_entity_poly.pdbx_seq_one_letter_code
_entity_poly.pdbx_strand_id
1 'polypeptide(L)'
;MSFWDRIFAGRVVKDFGALEEKSFLMGKSKKSLLLVKRRGKLKIVFKWSGVVPFGASVNYFDLKSDSLPKLRQCLDEIESLARQRSSPTPSLPKVEGIIPGR
;
A
#
# COMPACT_ATOMS: atom_id res chain seq x y z
N MET A 1 5.30 20.25 11.71
CA MET A 1 4.89 18.95 12.27
C MET A 1 3.70 19.19 13.18
N SER A 2 2.53 18.66 12.83
CA SER A 2 1.26 19.06 13.46
C SER A 2 1.07 18.36 14.80
N PHE A 3 0.72 19.14 15.83
CA PHE A 3 0.55 18.71 17.23
C PHE A 3 -0.38 17.49 17.40
N TRP A 4 -1.30 17.32 16.45
CA TRP A 4 -2.27 16.22 16.37
C TRP A 4 -1.65 14.84 16.15
N ASP A 5 -0.53 14.73 15.40
CA ASP A 5 0.16 13.46 15.18
C ASP A 5 0.75 12.89 16.50
N ARG A 6 1.10 13.78 17.44
CA ARG A 6 1.70 13.42 18.72
C ARG A 6 0.67 12.94 19.75
N ILE A 7 -0.57 13.42 19.65
CA ILE A 7 -1.65 13.14 20.62
C ILE A 7 -2.44 11.88 20.24
N PHE A 8 -2.69 11.66 18.93
CA PHE A 8 -3.55 10.55 18.50
C PHE A 8 -2.80 9.23 18.26
N ALA A 9 -1.58 9.27 17.70
CA ALA A 9 -0.89 8.06 17.23
C ALA A 9 0.22 7.55 18.19
N GLY A 10 0.69 8.37 19.13
CA GLY A 10 1.84 8.05 19.99
C GLY A 10 3.16 8.59 19.42
N ARG A 11 4.31 8.11 19.92
CA ARG A 11 5.62 8.57 19.43
C ARG A 11 5.90 7.92 18.08
N VAL A 12 6.01 8.72 17.02
CA VAL A 12 6.44 8.22 15.70
C VAL A 12 7.85 7.69 15.83
N VAL A 13 8.01 6.39 15.58
CA VAL A 13 9.30 5.68 15.56
C VAL A 13 9.92 5.81 14.18
N LYS A 14 9.10 5.65 13.13
CA LYS A 14 9.55 5.76 11.75
C LYS A 14 8.40 6.22 10.86
N ASP A 15 8.69 7.17 9.98
CA ASP A 15 7.81 7.57 8.90
C ASP A 15 8.30 6.88 7.63
N PHE A 16 7.42 6.11 6.98
CA PHE A 16 7.72 5.43 5.71
C PHE A 16 7.32 6.28 4.50
N GLY A 17 6.75 7.47 4.72
CA GLY A 17 6.34 8.40 3.68
C GLY A 17 4.96 8.09 3.09
N ALA A 18 4.70 8.72 1.94
CA ALA A 18 3.44 8.57 1.23
C ALA A 18 3.47 7.29 0.38
N LEU A 19 2.53 6.38 0.65
CA LEU A 19 2.31 5.19 -0.18
C LEU A 19 1.60 5.55 -1.48
N GLU A 20 0.68 6.50 -1.42
CA GLU A 20 -0.13 6.89 -2.56
C GLU A 20 -0.53 8.36 -2.41
N GLU A 21 -0.23 9.16 -3.42
CA GLU A 21 -0.69 10.55 -3.48
C GLU A 21 -1.49 10.72 -4.77
N LYS A 22 -2.77 11.03 -4.63
CA LYS A 22 -3.69 11.27 -5.75
C LYS A 22 -4.18 12.71 -5.67
N SER A 23 -3.83 13.47 -6.70
CA SER A 23 -4.36 14.80 -6.95
C SER A 23 -5.55 14.68 -7.90
N PHE A 24 -6.69 15.23 -7.50
CA PHE A 24 -7.91 15.28 -8.30
C PHE A 24 -8.27 16.74 -8.57
N LEU A 25 -9.13 16.98 -9.56
CA LEU A 25 -9.55 18.34 -9.96
C LEU A 25 -10.12 19.16 -8.79
N MET A 26 -10.78 18.49 -7.84
CA MET A 26 -11.37 19.09 -6.64
C MET A 26 -10.70 18.62 -5.34
N GLY A 27 -9.41 18.28 -5.33
CA GLY A 27 -8.76 17.96 -4.06
C GLY A 27 -7.49 17.15 -4.15
N LYS A 28 -6.89 16.88 -2.99
CA LYS A 28 -5.72 16.03 -2.86
C LYS A 28 -5.97 14.97 -1.81
N SER A 29 -5.65 13.72 -2.13
CA SER A 29 -5.65 12.63 -1.16
C SER A 29 -4.26 12.04 -1.06
N LYS A 30 -3.81 11.82 0.18
CA LYS A 30 -2.50 11.31 0.52
C LYS A 30 -2.65 10.18 1.52
N LYS A 31 -2.18 8.99 1.15
CA LYS A 31 -2.06 7.83 2.04
C LYS A 31 -0.62 7.72 2.48
N SER A 32 -0.41 7.64 3.78
CA SER A 32 0.92 7.63 4.41
C SER A 32 1.00 6.47 5.39
N LEU A 33 2.19 5.90 5.54
CA LEU A 33 2.44 4.80 6.48
C LEU A 33 3.37 5.25 7.59
N LEU A 34 2.92 5.08 8.84
CA LEU A 34 3.64 5.50 10.02
C LEU A 34 3.83 4.30 10.95
N LEU A 35 5.02 4.16 11.50
CA LEU A 35 5.29 3.27 12.63
C LEU A 35 5.34 4.12 13.90
N VAL A 36 4.46 3.81 14.84
CA VAL A 36 4.31 4.55 16.09
C VAL A 36 4.44 3.61 17.29
N LYS A 37 5.03 4.12 18.37
CA LYS A 37 5.09 3.45 19.67
C LYS A 37 4.10 4.14 20.61
N ARG A 38 3.07 3.40 21.03
CA ARG A 38 2.04 3.88 21.97
C ARG A 38 1.96 2.94 23.17
N ARG A 39 2.12 3.49 24.38
CA ARG A 39 2.10 2.72 25.64
C ARG A 39 3.02 1.49 25.61
N GLY A 40 4.23 1.66 25.10
CA GLY A 40 5.22 0.58 25.00
C GLY A 40 5.05 -0.38 23.81
N LYS A 41 3.89 -0.40 23.15
CA LYS A 41 3.62 -1.28 22.00
C LYS A 41 3.87 -0.58 20.67
N LEU A 42 4.48 -1.29 19.72
CA LEU A 42 4.63 -0.84 18.34
C LEU A 42 3.32 -1.09 17.57
N LYS A 43 2.90 -0.08 16.82
CA LYS A 43 1.73 -0.13 15.95
C LYS A 43 2.06 0.46 14.59
N ILE A 44 1.47 -0.12 13.55
CA ILE A 44 1.50 0.46 12.21
C ILE A 44 0.22 1.28 12.06
N VAL A 45 0.35 2.52 11.61
CA VAL A 45 -0.76 3.43 11.38
C VAL A 45 -0.77 3.83 9.91
N PHE A 46 -1.87 3.52 9.23
CA PHE A 46 -2.14 4.03 7.90
C PHE A 46 -2.91 5.35 8.07
N LYS A 47 -2.26 6.45 7.70
CA LYS A 47 -2.86 7.78 7.70
C LYS A 47 -3.34 8.11 6.31
N TRP A 48 -4.66 8.21 6.14
CA TRP A 48 -5.27 8.70 4.92
C TRP A 48 -5.78 10.11 5.13
N SER A 49 -5.17 11.09 4.49
CA SER A 49 -5.62 12.49 4.53
C SER A 49 -6.16 12.89 3.16
N GLY A 50 -7.41 13.31 3.08
CA GLY A 50 -8.05 13.89 1.91
C GLY A 50 -8.43 15.34 2.17
N VAL A 51 -8.17 16.22 1.22
CA VAL A 51 -8.59 17.62 1.25
C VAL A 51 -9.43 17.85 0.00
N VAL A 52 -10.68 18.25 0.21
CA VAL A 52 -11.66 18.63 -0.81
C VAL A 52 -12.16 20.05 -0.51
N PRO A 53 -12.74 20.80 -1.47
CA PRO A 53 -13.15 22.19 -1.26
C PRO A 53 -14.13 22.38 -0.10
N PHE A 54 -14.91 21.35 0.25
CA PHE A 54 -15.91 21.39 1.32
C PHE A 54 -15.45 20.72 2.64
N GLY A 55 -14.18 20.33 2.75
CA GLY A 55 -13.67 19.78 4.01
C GLY A 55 -12.38 18.97 3.88
N ALA A 56 -11.77 18.70 5.02
CA ALA A 56 -10.67 17.76 5.14
C ALA A 56 -11.14 16.51 5.88
N SER A 57 -10.75 15.34 5.38
CA SER A 57 -10.97 14.06 6.05
C SER A 57 -9.61 13.45 6.39
N VAL A 58 -9.44 13.02 7.63
CA VAL A 58 -8.24 12.27 8.03
C VAL A 58 -8.70 10.98 8.70
N ASN A 59 -8.41 9.86 8.05
CA ASN A 59 -8.69 8.53 8.55
C ASN A 59 -7.40 7.89 9.06
N TYR A 60 -7.47 7.28 10.24
CA TYR A 60 -6.35 6.59 10.85
C TYR A 60 -6.73 5.13 11.06
N PHE A 61 -5.98 4.23 10.43
CA PHE A 61 -6.17 2.80 10.61
C PHE A 61 -4.99 2.25 11.42
N ASP A 62 -5.28 1.88 12.67
CA ASP A 62 -4.32 1.28 13.60
C ASP A 62 -4.27 -0.24 13.38
N LEU A 63 -3.14 -0.76 12.88
CA LEU A 63 -2.84 -2.18 12.93
C LEU A 63 -2.11 -2.53 14.22
N LYS A 64 -2.65 -3.49 14.97
CA LYS A 64 -1.97 -4.07 16.13
C LYS A 64 -0.81 -4.97 15.68
N SER A 65 0.21 -5.07 16.52
CA SER A 65 1.36 -5.96 16.35
C SER A 65 0.97 -7.41 16.08
N ASP A 66 -0.12 -7.88 16.69
CA ASP A 66 -0.59 -9.27 16.61
C ASP A 66 -1.11 -9.63 15.20
N SER A 67 -1.50 -8.61 14.42
CA SER A 67 -1.98 -8.78 13.04
C SER A 67 -0.86 -8.67 12.00
N LEU A 68 0.37 -8.33 12.42
CA LEU A 68 1.52 -8.17 11.51
C LEU A 68 1.91 -9.45 10.77
N PRO A 69 1.90 -10.65 11.38
CA PRO A 69 2.24 -11.88 10.66
C PRO A 69 1.29 -12.14 9.49
N LYS A 70 -0.02 -11.95 9.70
CA LYS A 70 -1.04 -12.08 8.64
C LYS A 70 -0.91 -11.00 7.58
N LEU A 71 -0.61 -9.76 7.97
CA LEU A 71 -0.35 -8.68 7.01
C LEU A 71 0.85 -9.00 6.13
N ARG A 72 1.95 -9.49 6.73
CA ARG A 72 3.15 -9.88 5.99
C ARG A 72 2.84 -10.97 4.97
N GLN A 73 2.14 -12.02 5.39
CA GLN A 73 1.72 -13.09 4.48
C GLN A 73 0.90 -12.54 3.30
N CYS A 74 -0.06 -11.65 3.58
CA CYS A 74 -0.87 -11.02 2.54
C CYS A 74 -0.02 -10.19 1.56
N LEU A 75 0.95 -9.42 2.06
CA LEU A 75 1.86 -8.63 1.21
C LEU A 75 2.75 -9.54 0.34
N ASP A 76 3.29 -10.62 0.91
CA ASP A 76 4.11 -11.59 0.20
C ASP A 76 3.30 -12.29 -0.92
N GLU A 77 2.03 -12.64 -0.66
CA GLU A 77 1.12 -13.21 -1.67
C GLU A 77 0.79 -12.21 -2.79
N ILE A 78 0.50 -10.95 -2.45
CA ILE A 78 0.23 -9.90 -3.44
C ILE A 78 1.46 -9.68 -4.33
N GLU A 79 2.65 -9.63 -3.75
CA GLU A 79 3.89 -9.46 -4.51
C GLU A 79 4.14 -10.64 -5.45
N SER A 80 3.91 -11.87 -4.97
CA SER A 80 4.02 -13.08 -5.77
C SER A 80 3.08 -13.05 -6.99
N LEU A 81 1.80 -12.69 -6.78
CA LEU A 81 0.81 -12.57 -7.86
C LEU A 81 1.14 -11.45 -8.85
N ALA A 82 1.62 -10.30 -8.35
CA ALA A 82 2.04 -9.19 -9.21
C ALA A 82 3.20 -9.59 -10.13
N ARG A 83 4.19 -10.31 -9.58
CA ARG A 83 5.33 -10.84 -10.36
C ARG A 83 4.88 -11.84 -11.42
N GLN A 84 3.96 -12.75 -11.09
CA GLN A 84 3.39 -13.71 -12.05
C GLN A 84 2.65 -13.05 -13.22
N ARG A 85 1.99 -11.90 -13.00
CA ARG A 85 1.36 -11.14 -14.08
C ARG A 85 2.36 -10.41 -14.98
N SER A 86 3.56 -10.14 -14.49
CA SER A 86 4.61 -9.43 -15.24
C SER A 86 5.53 -10.33 -16.07
N SER A 87 5.48 -11.66 -15.89
CA SER A 87 6.17 -12.57 -16.81
C SER A 87 5.43 -12.59 -18.15
N PRO A 88 6.07 -12.20 -19.27
CA PRO A 88 5.45 -12.28 -20.58
C PRO A 88 5.13 -13.75 -20.86
N THR A 89 3.88 -14.00 -21.29
CA THR A 89 3.48 -15.26 -21.90
C THR A 89 4.56 -15.67 -22.91
N PRO A 90 5.24 -16.82 -22.75
CA PRO A 90 6.10 -17.31 -23.82
C PRO A 90 5.21 -17.56 -25.02
N SER A 91 5.37 -16.73 -26.06
CA SER A 91 4.75 -16.93 -27.36
C SER A 91 5.09 -18.33 -27.83
N LEU A 92 4.07 -19.18 -27.96
CA LEU A 92 4.17 -20.52 -28.51
C LEU A 92 4.96 -20.48 -29.83
N PRO A 93 5.92 -21.40 -30.06
CA PRO A 93 6.62 -21.47 -31.33
C PRO A 93 5.58 -21.73 -32.42
N LYS A 94 5.55 -20.83 -33.40
CA LYS A 94 4.78 -20.94 -34.64
C LYS A 94 5.11 -22.29 -35.29
N VAL A 95 4.23 -23.27 -35.13
CA VAL A 95 4.31 -24.54 -35.85
C VAL A 95 4.02 -24.24 -37.31
N GLU A 96 5.07 -23.95 -38.09
CA GLU A 96 4.99 -23.85 -39.53
C GLU A 96 4.73 -25.24 -40.11
N GLY A 97 3.50 -25.42 -40.58
CA GLY A 97 3.18 -26.10 -41.84
C GLY A 97 3.78 -27.48 -42.05
N ILE A 98 3.07 -28.50 -41.60
CA ILE A 98 3.08 -29.82 -42.23
C ILE A 98 2.59 -29.63 -43.68
N ILE A 99 3.48 -29.77 -44.67
CA ILE A 99 3.08 -29.97 -46.07
C ILE A 99 2.99 -31.48 -46.31
N PRO A 100 1.82 -32.04 -46.67
CA PRO A 100 1.70 -33.43 -47.11
C PRO A 100 2.17 -33.55 -48.57
N GLY A 101 2.68 -34.73 -48.90
CA GLY A 101 3.53 -34.99 -50.07
C GLY A 101 2.95 -34.69 -51.45
N ARG A 102 3.87 -34.54 -52.38
CA ARG A 102 3.84 -35.09 -53.74
C ARG A 102 5.27 -35.20 -54.28
#